data_AF-A9KRM4-F1
#
_entry.id   AF-A9KRM4-F1
#
_cell.length_a   1.000
_cell.length_b   1.000
_cell.length_c   1.000
_cell.angle_alpha   90.00
_cell.angle_beta   90.00
_cell.angle_gamma   90.00
#
_symmetry.space_group_name_H-M   'P 1'
#
loop_
_entity.id
_entity.type
_entity.pdbx_description
1 polymer ?
#
loop_
_entity_poly.entity_id
_entity_poly.type
_entity_poly.pdbx_seq_one_letter_code
_entity_poly.pdbx_strand_id
1 'polypeptide(L)'
;MEKKLIKKLLKATGVKEGELILLHFWGEDKDKQILHDFATQVAALGATPFEVTQSRTVNRELFSGAKDCCFNERYFQIFKEFDAVIDLFAYQPVVIGSGLSEQAMQNYRRYMSGLFGTLMKAKRFTQLRIPTEENAKEFNMVPQVFIEQMTNAYDVDYDNIRLHGEEKIEQLKKTKKAILYTGEKEILTLEYENRDWHIDAGDGDLPCGEIYIAPLEDKTEGTMYFEILYLDDLPACEQVTLTIKEGKIVDSSHDMIKNYLMELPENGCVVCEFGIGLNPKIKGLTGCTVLDEKMEGTVHIAIGANHMFGGVNEAPMHIDLVGVATIDYE
;
A
#
# COMPACT_ATOMS: atom_id res chain seq x y z
N MET A 1 -10.00 1.32 -17.52
CA MET A 1 -8.67 0.84 -17.94
C MET A 1 -8.77 0.03 -19.21
N GLU A 2 -7.78 0.10 -20.09
CA GLU A 2 -7.77 -0.71 -21.30
C GLU A 2 -7.36 -2.16 -21.03
N LYS A 3 -7.95 -3.12 -21.77
CA LYS A 3 -7.66 -4.56 -21.63
C LYS A 3 -6.17 -4.90 -21.80
N LYS A 4 -5.46 -4.16 -22.65
CA LYS A 4 -4.01 -4.33 -22.85
C LYS A 4 -3.22 -4.04 -21.58
N LEU A 5 -3.56 -2.95 -20.88
CA LEU A 5 -2.93 -2.59 -19.60
C LEU A 5 -3.29 -3.61 -18.51
N ILE A 6 -4.55 -4.04 -18.43
CA ILE A 6 -4.98 -5.10 -17.50
C ILE A 6 -4.16 -6.37 -17.69
N LYS A 7 -3.99 -6.82 -18.95
CA LYS A 7 -3.17 -8.01 -19.24
C LYS A 7 -1.72 -7.85 -18.82
N LYS A 8 -1.16 -6.63 -18.97
CA LYS A 8 0.20 -6.30 -18.55
C LYS A 8 0.35 -6.38 -17.03
N LEU A 9 -0.60 -5.80 -16.29
CA LEU A 9 -0.67 -5.87 -14.82
C LEU A 9 -0.75 -7.31 -14.33
N LEU A 10 -1.67 -8.11 -14.86
CA LEU A 10 -1.83 -9.52 -14.49
C LEU A 10 -0.57 -10.37 -14.72
N LYS A 11 0.23 -10.04 -15.75
CA LYS A 11 1.52 -10.68 -15.96
C LYS A 11 2.53 -10.28 -14.90
N ALA A 12 2.55 -8.99 -14.51
CA ALA A 12 3.43 -8.48 -13.47
C ALA A 12 3.15 -9.13 -12.11
N THR A 13 1.89 -9.41 -11.78
CA THR A 13 1.50 -10.15 -10.57
C THR A 13 1.86 -11.64 -10.58
N GLY A 14 2.46 -12.11 -11.69
CA GLY A 14 2.95 -13.47 -11.83
C GLY A 14 1.86 -14.51 -12.09
N VAL A 15 0.70 -14.12 -12.64
CA VAL A 15 -0.33 -15.09 -13.10
C VAL A 15 0.25 -16.03 -14.15
N LYS A 16 0.06 -17.34 -13.94
CA LYS A 16 0.55 -18.42 -14.80
C LYS A 16 -0.60 -19.29 -15.30
N GLU A 17 -0.34 -19.97 -16.42
CA GLU A 17 -1.28 -20.95 -17.00
C GLU A 17 -1.63 -22.05 -15.99
N GLY A 18 -2.91 -22.41 -15.93
CA GLY A 18 -3.43 -23.47 -15.06
C GLY A 18 -3.74 -23.06 -13.61
N GLU A 19 -3.36 -21.86 -13.18
CA GLU A 19 -3.64 -21.38 -11.82
C GLU A 19 -5.11 -21.02 -11.62
N LEU A 20 -5.61 -21.22 -10.40
CA LEU A 20 -6.92 -20.74 -9.96
C LEU A 20 -6.77 -19.38 -9.26
N ILE A 21 -7.31 -18.32 -9.87
CA ILE A 21 -7.10 -16.93 -9.44
C ILE A 21 -8.39 -16.36 -8.86
N LEU A 22 -8.34 -15.90 -7.62
CA LEU A 22 -9.43 -15.12 -7.03
C LEU A 22 -9.30 -13.66 -7.47
N LEU A 23 -10.31 -13.16 -8.17
CA LEU A 23 -10.52 -11.73 -8.38
C LEU A 23 -11.48 -11.22 -7.31
N HIS A 24 -10.91 -10.64 -6.26
CA HIS A 24 -11.65 -10.06 -5.16
C HIS A 24 -11.89 -8.57 -5.45
N PHE A 25 -13.13 -8.14 -5.60
CA PHE A 25 -13.47 -6.84 -6.19
C PHE A 25 -14.30 -5.96 -5.26
N TRP A 26 -13.79 -4.78 -4.94
CA TRP A 26 -14.49 -3.75 -4.18
C TRP A 26 -15.09 -2.75 -5.14
N GLY A 27 -16.37 -2.92 -5.44
CA GLY A 27 -17.08 -2.13 -6.45
C GLY A 27 -18.59 -2.29 -6.31
N GLU A 28 -19.36 -1.38 -6.91
CA GLU A 28 -20.81 -1.55 -7.02
C GLU A 28 -21.17 -2.31 -8.31
N ASP A 29 -22.44 -2.68 -8.48
CA ASP A 29 -22.90 -3.37 -9.69
C ASP A 29 -22.60 -2.59 -10.98
N LYS A 30 -22.62 -1.25 -10.91
CA LYS A 30 -22.24 -0.36 -12.03
C LYS A 30 -20.77 -0.51 -12.45
N ASP A 31 -19.90 -1.00 -11.56
CA ASP A 31 -18.46 -1.09 -11.77
C ASP A 31 -18.03 -2.49 -12.24
N LYS A 32 -18.95 -3.46 -12.30
CA LYS A 32 -18.66 -4.88 -12.65
C LYS A 32 -17.98 -5.10 -13.99
N GLN A 33 -18.13 -4.18 -14.93
CA GLN A 33 -17.41 -4.28 -16.20
C GLN A 33 -15.89 -4.31 -16.00
N ILE A 34 -15.37 -3.62 -14.98
CA ILE A 34 -13.94 -3.66 -14.61
C ILE A 34 -13.55 -5.09 -14.21
N LEU A 35 -14.32 -5.70 -13.30
CA LEU A 35 -14.09 -7.08 -12.84
C LEU A 35 -14.11 -8.07 -14.01
N HIS A 36 -15.10 -7.97 -14.91
CA HIS A 36 -15.19 -8.83 -16.08
C HIS A 36 -14.02 -8.62 -17.05
N ASP A 37 -13.52 -7.39 -17.21
CA ASP A 37 -12.35 -7.13 -18.02
C ASP A 37 -11.10 -7.82 -17.44
N PHE A 38 -10.90 -7.79 -16.11
CA PHE A 38 -9.87 -8.57 -15.43
C PHE A 38 -10.05 -10.07 -15.62
N ALA A 39 -11.26 -10.60 -15.41
CA ALA A 39 -11.55 -12.02 -15.56
C ALA A 39 -11.25 -12.53 -16.97
N THR A 40 -11.66 -11.78 -18.00
CA THR A 40 -11.34 -12.14 -19.39
C THR A 40 -9.84 -12.11 -19.68
N GLN A 41 -9.07 -11.22 -19.05
CA GLN A 41 -7.62 -11.20 -19.24
C GLN A 41 -6.90 -12.31 -18.45
N VAL A 42 -7.39 -12.68 -17.27
CA VAL A 42 -6.91 -13.88 -16.54
C VAL A 42 -7.10 -15.13 -17.41
N ALA A 43 -8.29 -15.32 -17.97
CA ALA A 43 -8.57 -16.42 -18.89
C ALA A 43 -7.68 -16.36 -20.15
N ALA A 44 -7.41 -15.17 -20.67
CA ALA A 44 -6.50 -14.98 -21.82
C ALA A 44 -5.01 -15.22 -21.51
N LEU A 45 -4.64 -15.41 -20.24
CA LEU A 45 -3.33 -15.87 -19.79
C LEU A 45 -3.30 -17.38 -19.50
N GLY A 46 -4.42 -18.09 -19.70
CA GLY A 46 -4.54 -19.53 -19.46
C GLY A 46 -4.83 -19.90 -18.00
N ALA A 47 -5.14 -18.92 -17.15
CA ALA A 47 -5.54 -19.12 -15.76
C ALA A 47 -7.08 -19.14 -15.63
N THR A 48 -7.60 -19.65 -14.51
CA THR A 48 -9.03 -19.72 -14.24
C THR A 48 -9.45 -18.60 -13.28
N PRO A 49 -10.23 -17.59 -13.73
CA PRO A 49 -10.73 -16.55 -12.84
C PRO A 49 -11.90 -17.06 -11.99
N PHE A 50 -11.93 -16.63 -10.73
CA PHE A 50 -13.09 -16.74 -9.85
C PHE A 50 -13.42 -15.36 -9.29
N GLU A 51 -14.63 -14.89 -9.53
CA GLU A 51 -15.05 -13.53 -9.19
C GLU A 51 -15.77 -13.49 -7.82
N VAL A 52 -15.33 -12.61 -6.92
CA VAL A 52 -16.03 -12.29 -5.67
C VAL A 52 -16.15 -10.78 -5.54
N THR A 53 -17.35 -10.26 -5.33
CA THR A 53 -17.61 -8.82 -5.20
C THR A 53 -17.98 -8.44 -3.77
N GLN A 54 -17.36 -7.38 -3.26
CA GLN A 54 -17.71 -6.68 -2.03
C GLN A 54 -18.37 -5.35 -2.38
N SER A 55 -19.69 -5.35 -2.61
CA SER A 55 -20.46 -4.12 -2.82
C SER A 55 -20.83 -3.51 -1.46
N ARG A 56 -20.61 -2.20 -1.27
CA ARG A 56 -21.06 -1.49 -0.05
C ARG A 56 -22.56 -1.61 0.13
N THR A 57 -23.32 -1.42 -0.96
CA THR A 57 -24.79 -1.48 -0.95
C THR A 57 -25.30 -2.89 -0.61
N VAL A 58 -24.79 -3.91 -1.30
CA VAL A 58 -25.18 -5.31 -1.06
C VAL A 58 -24.73 -5.78 0.31
N ASN A 59 -23.49 -5.48 0.72
CA ASN A 59 -23.01 -5.84 2.05
C ASN A 59 -23.84 -5.18 3.14
N ARG A 60 -24.27 -3.92 2.97
CA ARG A 60 -25.14 -3.27 3.95
C ARG A 60 -26.47 -4.01 4.11
N GLU A 61 -27.12 -4.37 3.01
CA GLU A 61 -28.38 -5.13 3.06
C GLU A 61 -28.16 -6.53 3.65
N LEU A 62 -27.11 -7.22 3.21
CA LEU A 62 -26.73 -8.55 3.66
C LEU A 62 -26.47 -8.59 5.17
N PHE A 63 -25.64 -7.69 5.69
CA PHE A 63 -25.28 -7.65 7.12
C PHE A 63 -26.38 -7.05 8.01
N SER A 64 -27.34 -6.31 7.43
CA SER A 64 -28.57 -5.94 8.16
C SER A 64 -29.43 -7.17 8.51
N GLY A 65 -29.40 -8.20 7.67
CA GLY A 65 -30.16 -9.46 7.87
C GLY A 65 -29.32 -10.66 8.33
N ALA A 66 -27.99 -10.57 8.30
CA ALA A 66 -27.10 -11.67 8.61
C ALA A 66 -27.21 -12.08 10.10
N LYS A 67 -27.37 -13.38 10.33
CA LYS A 67 -27.34 -13.97 11.67
C LYS A 67 -25.91 -14.31 12.06
N ASP A 68 -25.66 -14.47 13.35
CA ASP A 68 -24.32 -14.76 13.88
C ASP A 68 -23.72 -16.08 13.36
N CYS A 69 -24.56 -17.01 12.88
CA CYS A 69 -24.11 -18.28 12.28
C CYS A 69 -23.68 -18.19 10.81
N CYS A 70 -23.92 -17.06 10.14
CA CYS A 70 -23.48 -16.82 8.77
C CYS A 70 -21.95 -16.64 8.71
N PHE A 71 -21.35 -17.00 7.57
CA PHE A 71 -19.90 -16.86 7.32
C PHE A 71 -19.00 -17.47 8.41
N ASN A 72 -19.32 -18.70 8.82
CA ASN A 72 -18.44 -19.47 9.70
C ASN A 72 -17.17 -19.96 8.97
N GLU A 73 -16.28 -20.64 9.69
CA GLU A 73 -14.99 -21.12 9.16
C GLU A 73 -15.09 -21.87 7.82
N ARG A 74 -16.18 -22.62 7.59
CA ARG A 74 -16.38 -23.35 6.32
C ARG A 74 -16.46 -22.41 5.12
N TYR A 75 -17.01 -21.20 5.30
CA TYR A 75 -17.05 -20.20 4.23
C TYR A 75 -15.63 -19.73 3.88
N PHE A 76 -14.82 -19.41 4.89
CA PHE A 76 -13.45 -18.94 4.68
C PHE A 76 -12.54 -20.02 4.09
N GLN A 77 -12.76 -21.29 4.43
CA GLN A 77 -12.00 -22.42 3.88
C GLN A 77 -12.04 -22.49 2.34
N ILE A 78 -13.11 -22.03 1.70
CA ILE A 78 -13.22 -22.00 0.23
C ILE A 78 -12.09 -21.17 -0.38
N PHE A 79 -11.68 -20.09 0.30
CA PHE A 79 -10.64 -19.19 -0.21
C PHE A 79 -9.21 -19.74 -0.09
N LYS A 80 -9.01 -20.86 0.62
CA LYS A 80 -7.70 -21.51 0.74
C LYS A 80 -7.31 -22.30 -0.51
N GLU A 81 -8.24 -22.53 -1.41
CA GLU A 81 -8.04 -23.29 -2.65
C GLU A 81 -7.47 -22.46 -3.80
N PHE A 82 -7.42 -21.13 -3.67
CA PHE A 82 -6.89 -20.24 -4.70
C PHE A 82 -5.37 -20.19 -4.68
N ASP A 83 -4.74 -20.24 -5.86
CA ASP A 83 -3.28 -20.12 -6.00
C ASP A 83 -2.81 -18.69 -5.74
N ALA A 84 -3.61 -17.71 -6.16
CA ALA A 84 -3.35 -16.29 -5.96
C ALA A 84 -4.64 -15.48 -5.82
N VAL A 85 -4.53 -14.35 -5.14
CA VAL A 85 -5.59 -13.36 -4.95
C VAL A 85 -5.15 -12.05 -5.59
N ILE A 86 -6.05 -11.46 -6.38
CA ILE A 86 -5.91 -10.11 -6.91
C ILE A 86 -7.09 -9.30 -6.37
N ASP A 87 -6.78 -8.40 -5.44
CA ASP A 87 -7.70 -7.57 -4.70
C ASP A 87 -7.82 -6.21 -5.40
N LEU A 88 -8.96 -5.99 -6.05
CA LEU A 88 -9.22 -4.89 -6.97
C LEU A 88 -10.09 -3.83 -6.29
N PHE A 89 -9.54 -2.62 -6.09
CA PHE A 89 -10.24 -1.51 -5.43
C PHE A 89 -10.81 -0.52 -6.44
N ALA A 90 -12.10 -0.59 -6.76
CA ALA A 90 -12.78 0.49 -7.49
C ALA A 90 -13.15 1.67 -6.55
N TYR A 91 -13.15 1.44 -5.25
CA TYR A 91 -13.21 2.42 -4.17
C TYR A 91 -12.49 1.87 -2.93
N GLN A 92 -12.29 2.72 -1.91
CA GLN A 92 -11.74 2.36 -0.60
C GLN A 92 -12.37 1.07 -0.01
N PRO A 93 -11.58 0.01 0.26
CA PRO A 93 -12.09 -1.26 0.77
C PRO A 93 -12.59 -1.14 2.22
N VAL A 94 -13.31 -2.17 2.69
CA VAL A 94 -13.85 -2.32 4.06
C VAL A 94 -14.92 -1.29 4.47
N VAL A 95 -14.94 -0.09 3.90
CA VAL A 95 -15.93 0.94 4.22
C VAL A 95 -17.32 0.53 3.74
N ILE A 96 -18.29 0.47 4.67
CA ILE A 96 -19.69 0.07 4.39
C ILE A 96 -20.70 1.24 4.55
N GLY A 97 -20.24 2.37 5.10
CA GLY A 97 -21.07 3.54 5.39
C GLY A 97 -21.92 3.39 6.67
N SER A 98 -22.85 4.33 6.87
CA SER A 98 -23.76 4.36 8.02
C SER A 98 -25.03 3.52 7.81
N GLY A 99 -25.82 3.34 8.87
CA GLY A 99 -27.14 2.71 8.81
C GLY A 99 -27.20 1.25 9.28
N LEU A 100 -26.07 0.65 9.66
CA LEU A 100 -26.04 -0.66 10.32
C LEU A 100 -26.21 -0.53 11.84
N SER A 101 -26.91 -1.50 12.44
CA SER A 101 -26.94 -1.65 13.89
C SER A 101 -25.56 -2.06 14.42
N GLU A 102 -25.31 -1.89 15.72
CA GLU A 102 -24.03 -2.29 16.33
C GLU A 102 -23.74 -3.79 16.13
N GLN A 103 -24.75 -4.64 16.32
CA GLN A 103 -24.63 -6.09 16.09
C GLN A 103 -24.29 -6.40 14.62
N ALA A 104 -24.93 -5.72 13.67
CA ALA A 104 -24.64 -5.91 12.24
C ALA A 104 -23.20 -5.48 11.90
N MET A 105 -22.74 -4.36 12.47
CA MET A 105 -21.34 -3.91 12.32
C MET A 105 -20.34 -4.88 12.94
N GLN A 106 -20.65 -5.49 14.09
CA GLN A 106 -19.81 -6.52 14.70
C GLN A 106 -19.72 -7.76 13.80
N ASN A 107 -20.85 -8.22 13.23
CA ASN A 107 -20.86 -9.33 12.29
C ASN A 107 -20.06 -9.03 11.01
N TYR A 108 -20.18 -7.81 10.48
CA TYR A 108 -19.39 -7.37 9.33
C TYR A 108 -17.88 -7.32 9.63
N ARG A 109 -17.47 -6.79 10.79
CA ARG A 109 -16.07 -6.79 11.24
C ARG A 109 -15.51 -8.19 11.39
N ARG A 110 -16.28 -9.12 11.99
CA ARG A 110 -15.89 -10.54 12.08
C ARG A 110 -15.71 -11.16 10.70
N TYR A 111 -16.63 -10.89 9.78
CA TYR A 111 -16.51 -11.36 8.39
C TYR A 111 -15.26 -10.82 7.70
N MET A 112 -14.99 -9.52 7.81
CA MET A 112 -13.81 -8.88 7.21
C MET A 112 -12.50 -9.43 7.78
N SER A 113 -12.43 -9.57 9.11
CA SER A 113 -11.27 -10.17 9.76
C SER A 113 -11.01 -11.61 9.30
N GLY A 114 -12.06 -12.44 9.22
CA GLY A 114 -11.93 -13.82 8.74
C GLY A 114 -11.56 -13.92 7.26
N LEU A 115 -12.12 -13.02 6.43
CA LEU A 115 -11.84 -12.95 5.00
C LEU A 115 -10.39 -12.56 4.75
N PHE A 116 -9.94 -11.39 5.20
CA PHE A 116 -8.57 -10.92 5.00
C PHE A 116 -7.54 -11.84 5.67
N GLY A 117 -7.83 -12.33 6.89
CA GLY A 117 -6.96 -13.31 7.57
C GLY A 117 -6.82 -14.65 6.83
N THR A 118 -7.69 -14.91 5.84
CA THR A 118 -7.56 -16.04 4.91
C THR A 118 -6.89 -15.62 3.61
N LEU A 119 -7.32 -14.52 2.98
CA LEU A 119 -6.79 -14.09 1.68
C LEU A 119 -5.29 -13.78 1.74
N MET A 120 -4.82 -13.13 2.82
CA MET A 120 -3.40 -12.80 3.00
C MET A 120 -2.49 -14.04 3.18
N LYS A 121 -3.08 -15.23 3.37
CA LYS A 121 -2.32 -16.50 3.44
C LYS A 121 -2.17 -17.17 2.07
N ALA A 122 -2.77 -16.62 1.02
CA ALA A 122 -2.55 -17.09 -0.33
C ALA A 122 -1.07 -16.98 -0.70
N LYS A 123 -0.58 -17.85 -1.60
CA LYS A 123 0.83 -17.84 -2.02
C LYS A 123 1.23 -16.50 -2.62
N ARG A 124 0.28 -15.85 -3.30
CA ARG A 124 0.42 -14.50 -3.84
C ARG A 124 -0.85 -13.72 -3.57
N PHE A 125 -0.69 -12.54 -3.01
CA PHE A 125 -1.77 -11.60 -2.71
C PHE A 125 -1.34 -10.25 -3.25
N THR A 126 -2.08 -9.73 -4.23
CA THR A 126 -1.79 -8.43 -4.85
C THR A 126 -2.98 -7.51 -4.65
N GLN A 127 -2.72 -6.29 -4.19
CA GLN A 127 -3.71 -5.22 -4.11
C GLN A 127 -3.52 -4.28 -5.30
N LEU A 128 -4.63 -3.85 -5.90
CA LEU A 128 -4.59 -3.02 -7.10
C LEU A 128 -5.72 -2.01 -7.06
N ARG A 129 -5.34 -0.74 -7.07
CA ARG A 129 -6.27 0.38 -6.98
C ARG A 129 -6.66 0.88 -8.36
N ILE A 130 -7.92 0.69 -8.71
CA ILE A 130 -8.41 1.01 -10.05
C ILE A 130 -8.47 2.54 -10.21
N PRO A 131 -8.03 3.11 -11.35
CA PRO A 131 -8.19 4.52 -11.64
C PRO A 131 -9.69 4.85 -11.84
N THR A 132 -10.37 5.23 -10.76
CA THR A 132 -11.80 5.59 -10.74
C THR A 132 -12.00 6.97 -10.13
N GLU A 133 -13.15 7.59 -10.40
CA GLU A 133 -13.53 8.84 -9.75
C GLU A 133 -13.73 8.69 -8.23
N GLU A 134 -14.12 7.51 -7.75
CA GLU A 134 -14.29 7.26 -6.31
C GLU A 134 -12.94 7.20 -5.59
N ASN A 135 -11.94 6.51 -6.15
CA ASN A 135 -10.59 6.52 -5.56
C ASN A 135 -9.94 7.91 -5.66
N ALA A 136 -10.22 8.69 -6.70
CA ALA A 136 -9.72 10.07 -6.77
C ALA A 136 -10.22 10.93 -5.60
N LYS A 137 -11.45 10.72 -5.14
CA LYS A 137 -12.02 11.44 -3.98
C LYS A 137 -11.32 11.08 -2.67
N GLU A 138 -10.89 9.82 -2.52
CA GLU A 138 -10.15 9.36 -1.34
C GLU A 138 -8.89 10.20 -1.10
N PHE A 139 -8.16 10.53 -2.17
CA PHE A 139 -6.94 11.34 -2.10
C PHE A 139 -7.17 12.84 -2.34
N ASN A 140 -8.44 13.31 -2.34
CA ASN A 140 -8.81 14.69 -2.65
C ASN A 140 -8.26 15.21 -4.00
N MET A 141 -8.11 14.32 -4.99
CA MET A 141 -7.56 14.64 -6.30
C MET A 141 -8.63 14.92 -7.34
N VAL A 142 -8.30 15.72 -8.35
CA VAL A 142 -9.15 15.91 -9.53
C VAL A 142 -9.26 14.58 -10.27
N PRO A 143 -10.47 14.04 -10.54
CA PRO A 143 -10.63 12.68 -11.06
C PRO A 143 -9.84 12.37 -12.33
N GLN A 144 -9.82 13.28 -13.30
CA GLN A 144 -9.07 13.05 -14.54
C GLN A 144 -7.55 13.02 -14.32
N VAL A 145 -7.05 13.85 -13.41
CA VAL A 145 -5.61 13.87 -13.07
C VAL A 145 -5.23 12.57 -12.36
N PHE A 146 -6.01 12.13 -11.38
CA PHE A 146 -5.79 10.85 -10.70
C PHE A 146 -5.81 9.68 -11.69
N ILE A 147 -6.82 9.63 -12.57
CA ILE A 147 -6.96 8.56 -13.55
C ILE A 147 -5.76 8.52 -14.49
N GLU A 148 -5.31 9.66 -14.99
CA GLU A 148 -4.14 9.76 -15.87
C GLU A 148 -2.87 9.33 -15.16
N GLN A 149 -2.61 9.85 -13.95
CA GLN A 149 -1.40 9.55 -13.18
C GLN A 149 -1.32 8.08 -12.78
N MET A 150 -2.40 7.50 -12.25
CA MET A 150 -2.46 6.07 -11.93
C MET A 150 -2.27 5.21 -13.18
N THR A 151 -2.91 5.56 -14.29
CA THR A 151 -2.75 4.83 -15.56
C THR A 151 -1.30 4.86 -16.05
N ASN A 152 -0.63 6.01 -15.94
CA ASN A 152 0.79 6.15 -16.29
C ASN A 152 1.68 5.34 -15.35
N ALA A 153 1.43 5.37 -14.05
CA ALA A 153 2.15 4.59 -13.04
C ALA A 153 2.05 3.08 -13.29
N TYR A 154 0.91 2.61 -13.82
CA TYR A 154 0.72 1.22 -14.24
C TYR A 154 1.36 0.88 -15.59
N ASP A 155 1.49 1.84 -16.52
CA ASP A 155 2.09 1.59 -17.83
C ASP A 155 3.63 1.69 -17.81
N VAL A 156 4.24 0.91 -16.93
CA VAL A 156 5.70 0.80 -16.71
C VAL A 156 6.25 -0.51 -17.23
N ASP A 157 7.55 -0.58 -17.50
CA ASP A 157 8.22 -1.86 -17.76
C ASP A 157 8.58 -2.53 -16.43
N TYR A 158 7.75 -3.48 -16.01
CA TYR A 158 7.89 -4.18 -14.72
C TYR A 158 9.17 -5.00 -14.63
N ASP A 159 9.64 -5.57 -15.75
CA ASP A 159 10.89 -6.31 -15.77
C ASP A 159 12.07 -5.36 -15.58
N ASN A 160 12.02 -4.18 -16.20
CA ASN A 160 13.02 -3.15 -16.00
C ASN A 160 13.02 -2.58 -14.56
N ILE A 161 11.84 -2.36 -13.95
CA ILE A 161 11.75 -1.95 -12.54
C ILE A 161 12.41 -3.00 -11.63
N ARG A 162 12.10 -4.28 -11.84
CA ARG A 162 12.70 -5.38 -11.08
C ARG A 162 14.21 -5.42 -11.22
N LEU A 163 14.72 -5.39 -12.46
CA LEU A 163 16.17 -5.38 -12.72
C LEU A 163 16.85 -4.19 -12.05
N HIS A 164 16.26 -3.00 -12.14
CA HIS A 164 16.80 -1.81 -11.51
C HIS A 164 16.81 -1.91 -9.97
N GLY A 165 15.74 -2.44 -9.38
CA GLY A 165 15.66 -2.72 -7.94
C GLY A 165 16.70 -3.74 -7.49
N GLU A 166 16.86 -4.84 -8.23
CA GLU A 166 17.87 -5.88 -7.96
C GLU A 166 19.29 -5.32 -8.01
N GLU A 167 19.62 -4.55 -9.06
CA GLU A 167 20.92 -3.88 -9.18
C GLU A 167 21.22 -2.94 -8.02
N LYS A 168 20.21 -2.18 -7.57
CA LYS A 168 20.34 -1.25 -6.44
C LYS A 168 20.50 -2.00 -5.13
N ILE A 169 19.72 -3.06 -4.88
CA ILE A 169 19.86 -3.90 -3.69
C ILE A 169 21.24 -4.57 -3.63
N GLU A 170 21.77 -5.07 -4.76
CA GLU A 170 23.13 -5.66 -4.77
C GLU A 170 24.23 -4.68 -4.34
N GLN A 171 24.03 -3.38 -4.57
CA GLN A 171 24.92 -2.33 -4.07
C GLN A 171 24.71 -2.12 -2.56
N LEU A 172 23.45 -2.07 -2.12
CA LEU A 172 23.05 -1.79 -0.73
C LEU A 172 23.30 -2.97 0.23
N LYS A 173 23.41 -4.20 -0.26
CA LYS A 173 23.78 -5.37 0.58
C LYS A 173 25.13 -5.24 1.29
N LYS A 174 25.97 -4.30 0.85
CA LYS A 174 27.30 -4.04 1.43
C LYS A 174 27.29 -2.91 2.44
N THR A 175 26.16 -2.24 2.59
CA THR A 175 25.97 -1.09 3.48
C THR A 175 25.08 -1.51 4.63
N LYS A 176 25.16 -0.77 5.72
CA LYS A 176 24.43 -1.04 6.97
C LYS A 176 23.70 0.19 7.48
N LYS A 177 23.96 1.34 6.87
CA LYS A 177 23.40 2.62 7.27
C LYS A 177 23.16 3.52 6.07
N ALA A 178 22.08 4.29 6.11
CA ALA A 178 21.77 5.36 5.19
C ALA A 178 21.82 6.70 5.93
N ILE A 179 22.31 7.72 5.24
CA ILE A 179 22.34 9.11 5.70
C ILE A 179 21.53 9.92 4.68
N LEU A 180 20.38 10.40 5.10
CA LEU A 180 19.48 11.21 4.30
C LEU A 180 19.76 12.69 4.56
N TYR A 181 20.11 13.42 3.51
CA TYR A 181 20.22 14.86 3.50
C TYR A 181 18.95 15.45 2.89
N THR A 182 18.19 16.19 3.70
CA THR A 182 16.91 16.80 3.32
C THR A 182 16.95 18.29 3.63
N GLY A 183 16.12 19.08 2.93
CA GLY A 183 16.09 20.53 3.11
C GLY A 183 17.47 21.18 2.89
N GLU A 184 17.80 22.18 3.70
CA GLU A 184 19.10 22.86 3.64
C GLU A 184 20.14 22.24 4.59
N LYS A 185 19.70 21.65 5.71
CA LYS A 185 20.61 21.26 6.80
C LYS A 185 20.19 20.00 7.57
N GLU A 186 19.04 19.42 7.23
CA GLU A 186 18.43 18.33 7.98
C GLU A 186 19.05 17.00 7.57
N ILE A 187 19.57 16.28 8.57
CA ILE A 187 20.23 15.00 8.38
C ILE A 187 19.50 13.96 9.21
N LEU A 188 19.06 12.88 8.57
CA LEU A 188 18.51 11.69 9.22
C LEU A 188 19.44 10.51 8.95
N THR A 189 19.75 9.74 9.99
CA THR A 189 20.50 8.49 9.85
C THR A 189 19.63 7.30 10.20
N LEU A 190 19.71 6.23 9.42
CA LEU A 190 18.97 4.98 9.62
C LEU A 190 19.94 3.80 9.51
N GLU A 191 19.99 2.94 10.52
CA GLU A 191 20.74 1.68 10.45
C GLU A 191 19.82 0.49 10.16
N TYR A 192 20.32 -0.46 9.37
CA TYR A 192 19.58 -1.64 8.92
C TYR A 192 20.51 -2.87 8.83
N GLU A 193 21.52 -2.94 9.71
CA GLU A 193 22.43 -4.09 9.75
C GLU A 193 21.65 -5.40 10.01
N ASN A 194 21.95 -6.45 9.23
CA ASN A 194 21.29 -7.76 9.26
C ASN A 194 19.79 -7.72 8.92
N ARG A 195 19.34 -6.71 8.18
CA ARG A 195 18.00 -6.63 7.58
C ARG A 195 18.08 -6.93 6.09
N ASP A 196 16.99 -7.44 5.53
CA ASP A 196 16.87 -7.74 4.10
C ASP A 196 16.14 -6.62 3.39
N TRP A 197 16.67 -6.19 2.25
CA TRP A 197 15.96 -5.31 1.33
C TRP A 197 14.93 -6.11 0.53
N HIS A 198 13.76 -5.50 0.34
CA HIS A 198 12.67 -6.01 -0.47
C HIS A 198 12.50 -5.15 -1.73
N ILE A 199 11.91 -5.75 -2.77
CA ILE A 199 11.58 -5.07 -4.03
C ILE A 199 10.08 -5.20 -4.21
N ASP A 200 9.42 -4.09 -4.54
CA ASP A 200 8.08 -4.12 -5.12
C ASP A 200 8.16 -3.78 -6.61
N ALA A 201 7.98 -4.82 -7.43
CA ALA A 201 8.05 -4.74 -8.88
C ALA A 201 6.87 -5.45 -9.56
N GLY A 202 5.69 -5.35 -8.95
CA GLY A 202 4.46 -5.97 -9.45
C GLY A 202 3.86 -7.00 -8.50
N ASP A 203 4.38 -7.09 -7.29
CA ASP A 203 4.04 -8.04 -6.24
C ASP A 203 3.85 -7.32 -4.90
N GLY A 204 2.60 -7.22 -4.44
CA GLY A 204 2.25 -6.46 -3.24
C GLY A 204 1.16 -5.44 -3.54
N ASP A 205 1.43 -4.15 -3.36
CA ASP A 205 0.52 -3.06 -3.73
C ASP A 205 0.86 -2.51 -5.12
N LEU A 206 -0.17 -2.14 -5.87
CA LEU A 206 -0.06 -1.60 -7.22
C LEU A 206 -0.69 -0.20 -7.23
N PRO A 207 -0.01 0.83 -7.79
CA PRO A 207 1.21 0.76 -8.61
C PRO A 207 2.47 0.43 -7.81
N CYS A 208 3.42 -0.22 -8.48
CA CYS A 208 4.67 -0.63 -7.87
C CYS A 208 5.81 0.31 -8.23
N GLY A 209 6.97 0.01 -7.66
CA GLY A 209 8.25 0.58 -8.08
C GLY A 209 8.96 1.20 -6.91
N GLU A 210 9.38 0.38 -5.97
CA GLU A 210 10.26 0.79 -4.88
C GLU A 210 11.16 -0.36 -4.45
N ILE A 211 12.18 -0.01 -3.67
CA ILE A 211 12.84 -0.93 -2.77
C ILE A 211 12.70 -0.42 -1.34
N TYR A 212 12.54 -1.32 -0.39
CA TYR A 212 12.31 -0.94 1.00
C TYR A 212 12.96 -1.92 1.97
N ILE A 213 13.15 -1.47 3.20
CA ILE A 213 13.75 -2.24 4.28
C ILE A 213 13.16 -1.80 5.61
N ALA A 214 13.04 -2.74 6.57
CA ALA A 214 12.80 -2.39 7.96
C ALA A 214 14.11 -1.91 8.60
N PRO A 215 14.27 -0.62 8.99
CA PRO A 215 15.42 -0.19 9.78
C PRO A 215 15.38 -0.84 11.17
N LEU A 216 16.50 -0.74 11.89
CA LEU A 216 16.55 -1.07 13.31
C LEU A 216 15.74 -0.04 14.09
N GLU A 217 14.78 -0.51 14.87
CA GLU A 217 13.71 0.28 15.48
C GLU A 217 14.20 1.32 16.49
N ASP A 218 15.42 1.19 16.99
CA ASP A 218 16.07 2.10 17.94
C ASP A 218 17.27 2.85 17.34
N LYS A 219 17.56 2.68 16.04
CA LYS A 219 18.73 3.25 15.34
C LYS A 219 18.36 4.17 14.19
N THR A 220 17.30 4.95 14.37
CA THR A 220 17.04 6.13 13.54
C THR A 220 17.22 7.39 14.37
N GLU A 221 18.07 8.31 13.90
CA GLU A 221 18.49 9.50 14.64
C GLU A 221 18.63 10.71 13.72
N GLY A 222 18.10 11.86 14.16
CA GLY A 222 18.31 13.14 13.50
C GLY A 222 17.01 13.87 13.17
N THR A 223 16.98 14.52 12.01
CA THR A 223 15.84 15.33 11.56
C THR A 223 15.59 15.13 10.08
N MET A 224 14.33 15.11 9.66
CA MET A 224 13.94 15.00 8.25
C MET A 224 13.02 16.15 7.87
N TYR A 225 13.34 16.81 6.76
CA TYR A 225 12.57 17.92 6.18
C TYR A 225 11.68 17.43 5.03
N PHE A 226 10.46 17.94 4.99
CA PHE A 226 9.48 17.74 3.94
C PHE A 226 9.01 19.10 3.42
N GLU A 227 9.18 19.35 2.12
CA GLU A 227 8.67 20.57 1.48
C GLU A 227 7.14 20.64 1.59
N ILE A 228 6.49 19.51 1.30
CA ILE A 228 5.07 19.29 1.54
C ILE A 228 4.94 17.88 2.11
N LEU A 229 4.27 17.75 3.25
CA LEU A 229 3.94 16.49 3.88
C LEU A 229 2.43 16.23 3.75
N TYR A 230 2.10 15.08 3.18
CA TYR A 230 0.73 14.59 3.05
C TYR A 230 0.46 13.49 4.07
N LEU A 231 -0.66 13.58 4.77
CA LEU A 231 -1.17 12.56 5.70
C LEU A 231 -2.69 12.49 5.50
N ASP A 232 -3.26 11.29 5.44
CA ASP A 232 -4.64 11.06 5.03
C ASP A 232 -5.69 11.90 5.79
N ASP A 233 -5.48 12.09 7.10
CA ASP A 233 -6.43 12.79 7.97
C ASP A 233 -6.17 14.30 8.10
N LEU A 234 -5.15 14.83 7.40
CA LEU A 234 -4.73 16.22 7.52
C LEU A 234 -4.71 16.92 6.16
N PRO A 235 -4.93 18.25 6.12
CA PRO A 235 -4.55 19.04 4.96
C PRO A 235 -3.04 18.94 4.72
N ALA A 236 -2.62 19.14 3.47
CA ALA A 236 -1.21 19.24 3.12
C ALA A 236 -0.48 20.26 4.01
N CYS A 237 0.60 19.81 4.65
CA CYS A 237 1.39 20.63 5.56
C CYS A 237 2.71 21.00 4.89
N GLU A 238 3.00 22.30 4.75
CA GLU A 238 4.21 22.79 4.08
C GLU A 238 5.38 22.96 5.06
N GLN A 239 6.61 22.76 4.57
CA GLN A 239 7.87 23.04 5.29
C GLN A 239 7.94 22.37 6.68
N VAL A 240 7.64 21.07 6.72
CA VAL A 240 7.61 20.29 7.96
C VAL A 240 8.99 19.70 8.24
N THR A 241 9.48 19.86 9.46
CA THR A 241 10.66 19.15 9.97
C THR A 241 10.25 18.23 11.11
N LEU A 242 10.56 16.96 10.98
CA LEU A 242 10.37 15.95 12.01
C LEU A 242 11.68 15.72 12.75
N THR A 243 11.62 15.61 14.08
CA THR A 243 12.76 15.24 14.92
C THR A 243 12.61 13.80 15.36
N ILE A 244 13.63 12.99 15.11
CA ILE A 244 13.65 11.56 15.40
C ILE A 244 14.78 11.26 16.39
N LYS A 245 14.46 10.53 17.45
CA LYS A 245 15.40 10.08 18.48
C LYS A 245 15.07 8.67 18.91
N GLU A 246 16.11 7.85 19.07
CA GLU A 246 16.00 6.43 19.45
C GLU A 246 14.94 5.70 18.60
N GLY A 247 14.94 6.01 17.30
CA GLY A 247 14.03 5.44 16.32
C GLY A 247 12.58 5.94 16.34
N LYS A 248 12.24 6.92 17.17
CA LYS A 248 10.88 7.46 17.29
C LYS A 248 10.80 8.92 16.87
N ILE A 249 9.71 9.28 16.19
CA ILE A 249 9.39 10.70 15.99
C ILE A 249 8.99 11.29 17.35
N VAL A 250 9.75 12.28 17.81
CA VAL A 250 9.58 12.92 19.14
C VAL A 250 9.09 14.36 19.06
N ASP A 251 9.23 15.02 17.91
CA ASP A 251 8.74 16.38 17.71
C ASP A 251 8.49 16.70 16.23
N SER A 252 7.70 17.74 15.97
CA SER A 252 7.49 18.32 14.65
C SER A 252 7.51 19.85 14.72
N SER A 253 8.06 20.50 13.70
CA SER A 253 8.01 21.96 13.55
C SER A 253 6.62 22.50 13.22
N HIS A 254 5.68 21.62 12.84
CA HIS A 254 4.32 21.99 12.43
C HIS A 254 3.29 21.50 13.45
N ASP A 255 2.55 22.43 14.07
CA ASP A 255 1.65 22.15 15.20
C ASP A 255 0.60 21.07 14.89
N MET A 256 0.06 21.06 13.66
CA MET A 256 -0.95 20.06 13.27
C MET A 256 -0.37 18.64 13.23
N ILE A 257 0.86 18.50 12.72
CA ILE A 257 1.56 17.22 12.67
C ILE A 257 1.95 16.78 14.07
N LYS A 258 2.42 17.73 14.89
CA LYS A 258 2.73 17.48 16.29
C LYS A 258 1.54 16.95 17.07
N ASN A 259 0.36 17.56 16.91
CA ASN A 259 -0.86 17.11 17.57
C ASN A 259 -1.30 15.73 17.06
N TYR A 260 -1.23 15.49 15.75
CA TYR A 260 -1.53 14.19 15.16
C TYR A 260 -0.65 13.07 15.75
N LEU A 261 0.66 13.29 15.83
CA LEU A 261 1.61 12.32 16.39
C LEU A 261 1.35 12.02 17.88
N MET A 262 0.79 12.97 18.65
CA MET A 262 0.44 12.75 20.07
C MET A 262 -0.79 11.85 20.25
N GLU A 263 -1.62 11.70 19.23
CA GLU A 263 -2.80 10.83 19.25
C GLU A 263 -2.46 9.37 18.87
N LEU A 264 -1.29 9.15 18.26
CA LEU A 264 -0.81 7.83 17.92
C LEU A 264 -0.42 7.03 19.18
N PRO A 265 -0.55 5.69 19.15
CA PRO A 265 -0.06 4.86 20.24
C PRO A 265 1.48 4.95 20.34
N GLU A 266 2.06 4.57 21.48
CA GLU A 266 3.52 4.71 21.71
C GLU A 266 4.38 4.00 20.66
N ASN A 267 3.95 2.82 20.22
CA ASN A 267 4.55 2.03 19.14
C ASN A 267 4.20 2.55 17.74
N GLY A 268 3.30 3.53 17.62
CA GLY A 268 2.88 4.13 16.36
C GLY A 268 3.83 5.19 15.82
N CYS A 269 4.72 5.74 16.65
CA CYS A 269 5.71 6.75 16.24
C CYS A 269 7.10 6.16 15.93
N VAL A 270 7.26 4.83 15.96
CA VAL A 270 8.52 4.15 15.63
C VAL A 270 8.71 4.16 14.13
N VAL A 271 9.86 4.64 13.65
CA VAL A 271 10.27 4.55 12.24
C VAL A 271 10.45 3.07 11.89
N CYS A 272 9.62 2.57 10.98
CA CYS A 272 9.43 1.15 10.76
C CYS A 272 9.80 0.70 9.34
N GLU A 273 9.87 1.63 8.39
CA GLU A 273 10.30 1.38 7.02
C GLU A 273 11.20 2.51 6.53
N PHE A 274 12.15 2.16 5.68
CA PHE A 274 12.87 3.06 4.81
C PHE A 274 12.71 2.55 3.37
N GLY A 275 12.15 3.37 2.50
CA GLY A 275 11.96 3.02 1.10
C GLY A 275 12.42 4.09 0.11
N ILE A 276 12.63 3.64 -1.12
CA ILE A 276 13.16 4.44 -2.21
C ILE A 276 12.36 4.15 -3.47
N GLY A 277 11.68 5.17 -3.99
CA GLY A 277 10.87 5.06 -5.21
C GLY A 277 11.72 4.90 -6.48
N LEU A 278 11.21 4.09 -7.39
CA LEU A 278 11.84 3.64 -8.64
C LEU A 278 10.92 3.74 -9.86
N ASN A 279 9.65 4.15 -9.71
CA ASN A 279 8.70 4.24 -10.81
C ASN A 279 8.94 5.50 -11.65
N PRO A 280 9.44 5.38 -12.90
CA PRO A 280 9.83 6.55 -13.69
C PRO A 280 8.64 7.26 -14.34
N LYS A 281 7.42 6.71 -14.23
CA LYS A 281 6.22 7.27 -14.86
C LYS A 281 5.45 8.22 -13.96
N ILE A 282 5.81 8.26 -12.68
CA ILE A 282 5.29 9.23 -11.71
C ILE A 282 6.22 10.44 -11.76
N LYS A 283 5.66 11.65 -11.97
CA LYS A 283 6.43 12.85 -12.38
C LYS A 283 6.43 13.99 -11.37
N GLY A 284 5.74 13.83 -10.25
CA GLY A 284 5.73 14.78 -9.14
C GLY A 284 4.89 14.23 -8.02
N LEU A 285 5.10 14.78 -6.81
CA LEU A 285 4.25 14.48 -5.66
C LEU A 285 2.82 14.94 -5.93
N THR A 286 1.87 14.10 -5.57
CA THR A 286 0.45 14.22 -5.91
C THR A 286 -0.43 14.38 -4.68
N GLY A 287 0.09 14.04 -3.49
CA GLY A 287 -0.68 13.86 -2.26
C GLY A 287 -1.39 12.51 -2.19
N CYS A 288 -1.19 11.63 -3.17
CA CYS A 288 -1.60 10.24 -3.12
C CYS A 288 -0.39 9.40 -2.73
N THR A 289 -0.31 9.00 -1.46
CA THR A 289 0.84 8.30 -0.88
C THR A 289 1.29 7.09 -1.71
N VAL A 290 0.34 6.27 -2.18
CA VAL A 290 0.63 5.08 -3.03
C VAL A 290 1.24 5.39 -4.39
N LEU A 291 1.14 6.64 -4.87
CA LEU A 291 1.89 7.12 -6.03
C LEU A 291 3.22 7.73 -5.61
N ASP A 292 3.18 8.57 -4.59
CA ASP A 292 4.30 9.40 -4.19
C ASP A 292 5.48 8.56 -3.67
N GLU A 293 5.22 7.52 -2.88
CA GLU A 293 6.25 6.60 -2.35
C GLU A 293 6.96 5.82 -3.45
N LYS A 294 6.24 5.50 -4.53
CA LYS A 294 6.79 4.74 -5.67
C LYS A 294 7.55 5.64 -6.65
N MET A 295 7.43 6.96 -6.57
CA MET A 295 8.00 7.88 -7.56
C MET A 295 9.52 7.78 -7.64
N GLU A 296 10.07 7.63 -8.85
CA GLU A 296 11.53 7.61 -9.02
C GLU A 296 12.18 8.88 -8.44
N GLY A 297 13.09 8.69 -7.48
CA GLY A 297 13.82 9.77 -6.82
C GLY A 297 13.20 10.26 -5.51
N THR A 298 12.05 9.74 -5.08
CA THR A 298 11.58 9.94 -3.71
C THR A 298 12.26 8.99 -2.75
N VAL A 299 12.21 9.38 -1.48
CA VAL A 299 12.43 8.49 -0.34
C VAL A 299 11.22 8.60 0.57
N HIS A 300 10.92 7.54 1.29
CA HIS A 300 9.97 7.60 2.38
C HIS A 300 10.54 6.93 3.62
N ILE A 301 10.10 7.44 4.76
CA ILE A 301 10.15 6.69 6.01
C ILE A 301 8.71 6.39 6.40
N ALA A 302 8.44 5.21 6.92
CA ALA A 302 7.15 4.91 7.52
C ALA A 302 7.24 4.90 9.04
N ILE A 303 6.12 5.16 9.71
CA ILE A 303 5.96 4.88 11.13
C ILE A 303 4.94 3.76 11.36
N GLY A 304 5.16 2.94 12.40
CA GLY A 304 4.25 1.87 12.81
C GLY A 304 4.77 0.45 12.60
N ALA A 305 3.93 -0.41 12.02
CA ALA A 305 4.20 -1.84 11.99
C ALA A 305 5.23 -2.22 10.91
N ASN A 306 6.19 -3.08 11.27
CA ASN A 306 7.16 -3.67 10.33
C ASN A 306 7.48 -5.15 10.59
N HIS A 307 6.83 -5.78 11.58
CA HIS A 307 6.96 -7.21 11.87
C HIS A 307 6.66 -8.14 10.68
N MET A 308 5.95 -7.63 9.67
CA MET A 308 5.56 -8.37 8.46
C MET A 308 6.69 -8.49 7.42
N PHE A 309 7.72 -7.64 7.48
CA PHE A 309 8.79 -7.59 6.47
C PHE A 309 10.21 -7.48 7.09
N GLY A 310 10.37 -7.95 8.33
CA GLY A 310 11.69 -8.20 8.92
C GLY A 310 12.03 -7.37 10.15
N GLY A 311 11.17 -6.43 10.55
CA GLY A 311 11.29 -5.71 11.83
C GLY A 311 10.66 -6.44 13.01
N VAL A 312 10.56 -5.76 14.15
CA VAL A 312 9.96 -6.29 15.39
C VAL A 312 8.87 -5.39 15.98
N ASN A 313 8.60 -4.23 15.38
CA ASN A 313 7.56 -3.35 15.87
C ASN A 313 6.18 -3.84 15.38
N GLU A 314 5.34 -4.19 16.34
CA GLU A 314 3.92 -4.43 16.13
C GLU A 314 3.16 -3.14 16.44
N ALA A 315 2.36 -2.64 15.50
CA ALA A 315 1.51 -1.47 15.68
C ALA A 315 0.21 -1.66 14.89
N PRO A 316 -0.88 -0.94 15.21
CA PRO A 316 -2.17 -1.11 14.53
C PRO A 316 -2.26 -0.38 13.18
N MET A 317 -1.17 0.25 12.75
CA MET A 317 -1.10 1.11 11.56
C MET A 317 0.28 1.00 10.90
N HIS A 318 0.35 1.55 9.69
CA HIS A 318 1.56 1.82 8.92
C HIS A 318 1.29 3.12 8.14
N ILE A 319 2.14 4.13 8.31
CA ILE A 319 1.93 5.46 7.71
C ILE A 319 3.23 5.92 7.05
N ASP A 320 3.19 6.04 5.73
CA ASP A 320 4.31 6.50 4.92
C ASP A 320 4.42 8.03 4.89
N LEU A 321 5.63 8.52 5.12
CA LEU A 321 6.01 9.93 5.09
C LEU A 321 6.95 10.12 3.90
N VAL A 322 6.41 10.57 2.78
CA VAL A 322 7.14 10.67 1.51
C VAL A 322 7.81 12.02 1.35
N GLY A 323 9.08 12.03 0.97
CA GLY A 323 9.87 13.22 0.70
C GLY A 323 10.95 12.99 -0.36
N VAL A 324 11.94 13.88 -0.38
CA VAL A 324 13.09 13.80 -1.28
C VAL A 324 14.36 13.98 -0.46
N ALA A 325 15.36 13.16 -0.71
CA ALA A 325 16.66 13.23 -0.05
C ALA A 325 17.80 12.95 -1.02
N THR A 326 18.96 13.54 -0.75
CA THR A 326 20.24 12.97 -1.21
C THR A 326 20.66 11.91 -0.20
N ILE A 327 21.17 10.77 -0.65
CA ILE A 327 21.46 9.61 0.21
C ILE A 327 22.93 9.23 0.08
N ASP A 328 23.61 9.17 1.23
CA ASP A 328 24.88 8.48 1.37
C ASP A 328 24.68 7.15 2.11
N TYR A 329 25.52 6.16 1.80
CA TYR A 329 25.46 4.84 2.41
C TYR A 329 26.81 4.48 3.03
N GLU A 330 26.78 3.88 4.23
CA GLU A 330 27.97 3.42 4.99
C GLU A 330 27.98 1.91 5.18
#